data_AF-A0A7M5WR76-F1
#
_entry.id   AF-A0A7M5WR76-F1
#
_cell.length_a   1.000
_cell.length_b   1.000
_cell.length_c   1.000
_cell.angle_alpha   90.00
_cell.angle_beta   90.00
_cell.angle_gamma   90.00
#
_symmetry.space_group_name_H-M   'P 1'
#
loop_
_entity.id
_entity.type
_entity.pdbx_description
1 polymer ?
#
loop_
_entity_poly.entity_id
_entity_poly.type
_entity_poly.pdbx_seq_one_letter_code
_entity_poly.pdbx_strand_id
1 'polypeptide(L)'
;NNNSRPSSKRSRSRTCAVVGCKSSDYRFSKWEDEWCDLHQTTYSNSVCTCLPPFQLFTFPTERENPEARMIWRELINRREPSNKNLLWSPSRHKQSRVCSVHFPDGMPTKTNPHPTIFLNNNVDVDVAIGNKNKTTRRRLSYNNNNDNDDDAVVPNPTDVPNLVVDDSSLAIDFDVSPGPIPSTRDESPNNKPIINNANRQCLFLPSFFVFRHGTYRNMFFSCMVTVASLLCFGWMLKSKYFAALKEINKLKDGLHKKELLLTRYRSNCIVLRRENQKLKKNCTCKLPIHEITIKDDKNCLFYTGIEKISTFVKLFNFIFPYVKRRWVGFKFTSTILKRKFSKIPARMGPERKLCGKDEFLMLLMKLRLGLLEKDLANRFRVSMSTTSRVIRTWLKVSSSIMKSLIFVPDQGVLNITKPPVFKPIKNLHSIIDATELFIETPKGLINQRLTWSQYKHHNTLKVLVAVSANSSVIFMSPAYVGGISDKAITLHTDYLSLVPPHTTLMADKGFNIADECNERSIHFKVPPGRRGQSQLSAAALKATSSIAKLRIIVEQVIGEIKTFRILSQEIPISLIPQVDDILIICSALTNLKKPIYK
;
A
#
# COMPACT_ATOMS: atom_id res chain seq x y z
N ASN A 1 -32.66 -37.51 32.85
CA ASN A 1 -33.65 -37.88 31.82
C ASN A 1 -33.76 -36.80 30.76
N ASN A 2 -33.35 -37.17 29.54
CA ASN A 2 -33.71 -36.62 28.23
C ASN A 2 -33.77 -35.10 28.03
N ASN A 3 -32.62 -34.50 27.74
CA ASN A 3 -32.54 -33.41 26.77
C ASN A 3 -31.75 -33.90 25.55
N SER A 4 -32.43 -34.73 24.77
CA SER A 4 -32.03 -35.10 23.42
C SER A 4 -31.91 -33.83 22.58
N ARG A 5 -30.67 -33.46 22.24
CA ARG A 5 -30.37 -32.53 21.15
C ARG A 5 -31.19 -32.95 19.92
N PRO A 6 -31.92 -32.04 19.26
CA PRO A 6 -32.44 -32.34 17.95
C PRO A 6 -31.22 -32.53 17.04
N SER A 7 -31.05 -33.75 16.54
CA SER A 7 -30.17 -34.03 15.42
C SER A 7 -30.73 -33.30 14.20
N SER A 8 -30.37 -32.04 14.02
CA SER A 8 -30.73 -31.30 12.81
C SER A 8 -29.95 -31.91 11.66
N LYS A 9 -30.61 -32.81 10.92
CA LYS A 9 -30.29 -33.10 9.52
C LYS A 9 -29.93 -31.76 8.87
N ARG A 10 -28.69 -31.60 8.43
CA ARG A 10 -28.21 -30.37 7.76
C ARG A 10 -29.13 -30.10 6.56
N SER A 11 -30.14 -29.26 6.73
CA SER A 11 -30.86 -28.68 5.60
C SER A 11 -29.83 -27.87 4.81
N ARG A 12 -29.76 -28.09 3.50
CA ARG A 12 -28.88 -27.30 2.64
C ARG A 12 -29.37 -25.86 2.70
N SER A 13 -28.62 -24.96 3.34
CA SER A 13 -28.89 -23.51 3.35
C SER A 13 -29.20 -23.06 1.92
N ARG A 14 -30.32 -22.36 1.72
CA ARG A 14 -30.70 -21.82 0.41
C ARG A 14 -29.73 -20.69 0.06
N THR A 15 -29.32 -20.63 -1.20
CA THR A 15 -28.37 -19.64 -1.72
C THR A 15 -28.90 -19.07 -3.03
N CYS A 16 -28.62 -17.79 -3.30
CA CYS A 16 -28.91 -17.19 -4.59
C CYS A 16 -28.22 -17.97 -5.72
N ALA A 17 -28.94 -18.19 -6.82
CA ALA A 17 -28.48 -18.93 -7.98
C ALA A 17 -27.60 -18.12 -8.93
N VAL A 18 -27.60 -16.78 -8.80
CA VAL A 18 -26.77 -15.87 -9.60
C VAL A 18 -25.29 -16.09 -9.31
N VAL A 19 -24.51 -16.31 -10.37
CA VAL A 19 -23.07 -16.58 -10.26
C VAL A 19 -22.36 -15.40 -9.62
N GLY A 20 -21.65 -15.64 -8.52
CA GLY A 20 -20.91 -14.60 -7.77
C GLY A 20 -21.73 -13.91 -6.66
N CYS A 21 -23.05 -14.10 -6.64
CA CYS A 21 -23.89 -13.59 -5.55
C CYS A 21 -23.65 -14.39 -4.25
N LYS A 22 -23.53 -13.67 -3.14
CA LYS A 22 -23.25 -14.26 -1.82
C LYS A 22 -24.47 -14.31 -0.89
N SER A 23 -25.63 -13.85 -1.36
CA SER A 23 -26.88 -13.84 -0.59
C SER A 23 -27.37 -15.26 -0.32
N SER A 24 -27.62 -15.58 0.95
CA SER A 24 -27.99 -16.92 1.42
C SER A 24 -28.75 -16.85 2.74
N ASP A 25 -29.46 -17.92 3.10
CA ASP A 25 -30.10 -18.04 4.41
C ASP A 25 -29.09 -17.85 5.55
N TYR A 26 -27.88 -18.43 5.44
CA TYR A 26 -26.83 -18.24 6.44
C TYR A 26 -26.48 -16.75 6.66
N ARG A 27 -26.43 -15.96 5.58
CA ARG A 27 -26.17 -14.52 5.71
C ARG A 27 -27.38 -13.76 6.25
N PHE A 28 -28.58 -14.22 5.94
CA PHE A 28 -29.81 -13.66 6.46
C PHE A 28 -29.89 -13.88 7.97
N SER A 29 -29.71 -15.12 8.44
CA SER A 29 -29.69 -15.44 9.88
C SER A 29 -28.56 -14.72 10.62
N LYS A 30 -27.39 -14.58 9.99
CA LYS A 30 -26.33 -13.77 10.59
C LYS A 30 -26.74 -12.30 10.76
N TRP A 31 -27.45 -11.72 9.79
CA TRP A 31 -27.97 -10.36 9.90
C TRP A 31 -29.06 -10.27 10.97
N GLU A 32 -29.95 -11.26 11.07
CA GLU A 32 -30.97 -11.34 12.13
C GLU A 32 -30.36 -11.34 13.55
N ASP A 33 -29.18 -11.95 13.71
CA ASP A 33 -28.42 -11.99 14.97
C ASP A 33 -27.57 -10.72 15.22
N GLU A 34 -27.45 -9.82 14.25
CA GLU A 34 -26.70 -8.57 14.40
C GLU A 34 -27.50 -7.54 15.22
N TRP A 35 -26.77 -6.64 15.88
CA TRP A 35 -27.36 -5.58 16.69
C TRP A 35 -27.87 -4.43 15.81
N CYS A 36 -29.10 -3.98 16.06
CA CYS A 36 -29.71 -2.82 15.43
C CYS A 36 -29.56 -1.60 16.35
N ASP A 37 -28.77 -0.61 15.93
CA ASP A 37 -28.55 0.62 16.70
C ASP A 37 -29.81 1.51 16.78
N LEU A 38 -30.72 1.42 15.81
CA LEU A 38 -31.94 2.23 15.75
C LEU A 38 -32.99 1.78 16.79
N HIS A 39 -33.14 0.47 16.96
CA HIS A 39 -34.16 -0.11 17.84
C HIS A 39 -33.55 -0.70 19.13
N GLN A 40 -32.23 -0.57 19.32
CA GLN A 40 -31.46 -1.07 20.47
C GLN A 40 -31.76 -2.54 20.81
N THR A 41 -31.87 -3.37 19.78
CA THR A 41 -32.16 -4.80 19.90
C THR A 41 -31.54 -5.55 18.71
N THR A 42 -31.53 -6.89 18.73
CA THR A 42 -31.21 -7.68 17.53
C THR A 42 -32.25 -7.49 16.44
N TYR A 43 -31.85 -7.60 15.17
CA TYR A 43 -32.77 -7.50 14.01
C TYR A 43 -33.85 -8.60 14.01
N SER A 44 -33.62 -9.73 14.67
CA SER A 44 -34.60 -10.80 14.89
C SER A 44 -35.72 -10.47 15.87
N ASN A 45 -35.57 -9.42 16.69
CA ASN A 45 -36.57 -9.05 17.68
C ASN A 45 -37.77 -8.40 17.01
N SER A 46 -38.99 -8.75 17.44
CA SER A 46 -40.25 -8.22 16.90
C SER A 46 -40.40 -6.70 17.04
N VAL A 47 -39.61 -6.05 17.90
CA VAL A 47 -39.56 -4.58 18.04
C VAL A 47 -38.79 -3.92 16.89
N CYS A 48 -37.88 -4.64 16.22
CA CYS A 48 -37.10 -4.10 15.12
C CYS A 48 -37.88 -4.20 13.80
N THR A 49 -38.22 -3.04 13.22
CA THR A 49 -38.96 -2.93 11.95
C THR A 49 -38.06 -2.71 10.73
N CYS A 50 -36.73 -2.80 10.90
CA CYS A 50 -35.79 -2.62 9.80
C CYS A 50 -35.95 -3.71 8.72
N LEU A 51 -36.00 -3.30 7.46
CA LEU A 51 -36.12 -4.21 6.34
C LEU A 51 -34.83 -5.05 6.17
N PRO A 52 -34.97 -6.34 5.80
CA PRO A 52 -33.82 -7.19 5.57
C PRO A 52 -33.00 -6.73 4.36
N PRO A 53 -31.68 -7.03 4.33
CA PRO A 53 -30.78 -6.60 3.27
C PRO A 53 -31.10 -7.23 1.91
N PHE A 54 -31.83 -8.35 1.90
CA PHE A 54 -32.37 -8.99 0.70
C PHE A 54 -33.47 -10.00 1.04
N GLN A 55 -34.31 -10.31 0.05
CA GLN A 55 -35.30 -11.41 0.10
C GLN A 55 -34.97 -12.46 -0.96
N LEU A 56 -35.22 -13.75 -0.71
CA LEU A 56 -34.95 -14.83 -1.66
C LEU A 56 -36.23 -15.31 -2.36
N PHE A 57 -36.37 -15.04 -3.66
CA PHE A 57 -37.51 -15.44 -4.48
C PHE A 57 -37.31 -16.80 -5.15
N THR A 58 -38.39 -17.58 -5.26
CA THR A 58 -38.44 -18.85 -5.99
C THR A 58 -38.38 -18.63 -7.49
N PHE A 59 -37.74 -19.56 -8.21
CA PHE A 59 -37.94 -19.63 -9.66
C PHE A 59 -39.41 -19.92 -9.97
N PRO A 60 -39.98 -19.31 -11.03
CA PRO A 60 -41.31 -19.66 -11.54
C PRO A 60 -41.40 -21.17 -11.76
N THR A 61 -42.53 -21.77 -11.39
CA THR A 61 -42.70 -23.21 -11.57
C THR A 61 -42.95 -23.56 -13.03
N GLU A 62 -42.50 -24.74 -13.46
CA GLU A 62 -42.64 -25.19 -14.85
C GLU A 62 -44.10 -25.33 -15.30
N ARG A 63 -45.02 -25.54 -14.36
CA ARG A 63 -46.47 -25.61 -14.62
C ARG A 63 -47.16 -24.25 -14.71
N GLU A 64 -46.61 -23.25 -14.02
CA GLU A 64 -47.24 -21.93 -13.86
C GLU A 64 -46.74 -20.93 -14.89
N ASN A 65 -45.43 -20.91 -15.14
CA ASN A 65 -44.84 -20.04 -16.16
C ASN A 65 -43.51 -20.64 -16.66
N PRO A 66 -43.57 -21.59 -17.63
CA PRO A 66 -42.37 -22.25 -18.17
C PRO A 66 -41.45 -21.27 -18.90
N GLU A 67 -42.01 -20.26 -19.55
CA GLU A 67 -41.28 -19.24 -20.30
C GLU A 67 -40.45 -18.35 -19.36
N ALA A 68 -41.06 -17.78 -18.32
CA ALA A 68 -40.33 -16.98 -17.33
C ALA A 68 -39.26 -17.80 -16.60
N ARG A 69 -39.52 -19.09 -16.35
CA ARG A 69 -38.52 -20.01 -15.77
C ARG A 69 -37.32 -20.20 -16.69
N MET A 70 -37.54 -20.30 -18.00
CA MET A 70 -36.50 -20.40 -19.01
C MET A 70 -35.70 -19.09 -19.12
N ILE A 71 -36.38 -17.94 -19.20
CA ILE A 71 -35.77 -16.61 -19.22
C ILE A 71 -34.87 -16.41 -17.99
N TRP A 72 -35.33 -16.77 -16.78
CA TRP A 72 -34.49 -16.66 -15.59
C TRP A 72 -33.23 -17.55 -15.69
N ARG A 73 -33.31 -18.75 -16.28
CA ARG A 73 -32.15 -19.62 -16.47
C ARG A 73 -31.14 -19.03 -17.44
N GLU A 74 -31.63 -18.46 -18.53
CA GLU A 74 -30.82 -17.82 -19.56
C GLU A 74 -30.14 -16.57 -19.03
N LEU A 75 -30.88 -15.68 -18.37
CA LEU A 75 -30.35 -14.45 -17.78
C LEU A 75 -29.30 -14.74 -16.70
N ILE A 76 -29.50 -15.78 -15.89
CA ILE A 76 -28.52 -16.19 -14.87
C ILE A 76 -27.28 -16.82 -15.52
N ASN A 77 -27.44 -17.46 -16.69
CA ASN A 77 -26.40 -18.10 -17.51
C ASN A 77 -25.37 -18.89 -16.68
N ARG A 78 -25.87 -19.64 -15.70
CA ARG A 78 -25.05 -20.57 -14.92
C ARG A 78 -24.84 -21.83 -15.73
N ARG A 79 -23.61 -22.36 -15.78
CA ARG A 79 -23.30 -23.62 -16.48
C ARG A 79 -23.43 -24.83 -15.56
N GLU A 80 -23.89 -25.95 -16.12
CA GLU A 80 -23.98 -27.20 -15.36
C GLU A 80 -22.57 -27.69 -14.99
N PRO A 81 -22.31 -28.11 -13.73
CA PRO A 81 -20.98 -28.53 -13.32
C PRO A 81 -20.44 -29.75 -14.08
N SER A 82 -21.33 -30.66 -14.49
CA SER A 82 -21.00 -31.88 -15.23
C SER A 82 -20.71 -31.62 -16.71
N ASN A 83 -21.36 -30.61 -17.32
CA ASN A 83 -21.16 -30.25 -18.71
C ASN A 83 -21.24 -28.72 -18.90
N LYS A 84 -20.08 -28.11 -19.13
CA LYS A 84 -19.96 -26.65 -19.26
C LYS A 84 -20.68 -26.07 -20.49
N ASN A 85 -21.06 -26.91 -21.45
CA ASN A 85 -21.81 -26.47 -22.64
C ASN A 85 -23.32 -26.40 -22.37
N LEU A 86 -23.82 -26.99 -21.27
CA LEU A 86 -25.24 -26.97 -20.92
C LEU A 86 -25.55 -25.88 -19.87
N LEU A 87 -26.67 -25.19 -20.05
CA LEU A 87 -27.22 -24.26 -19.07
C LEU A 87 -27.76 -25.03 -17.87
N TRP A 88 -27.38 -24.57 -16.69
CA TRP A 88 -27.80 -25.14 -15.43
C TRP A 88 -29.32 -25.05 -15.26
N SER A 89 -29.90 -26.14 -14.74
CA SER A 89 -31.33 -26.21 -14.48
C SER A 89 -31.64 -26.17 -12.99
N PRO A 90 -32.53 -25.28 -12.52
CA PRO A 90 -32.97 -25.27 -11.13
C PRO A 90 -33.74 -26.55 -10.83
N SER A 91 -33.15 -27.45 -10.05
CA SER A 91 -33.80 -28.69 -9.63
C SER A 91 -34.97 -28.39 -8.67
N ARG A 92 -36.09 -29.10 -8.88
CA ARG A 92 -37.28 -29.03 -8.02
C ARG A 92 -36.99 -29.37 -6.55
N HIS A 93 -35.98 -30.21 -6.30
CA HIS A 93 -35.59 -30.67 -4.97
C HIS A 93 -34.49 -29.82 -4.30
N LYS A 94 -33.83 -28.91 -5.02
CA LYS A 94 -32.70 -28.10 -4.51
C LYS A 94 -33.09 -26.69 -4.06
N GLN A 95 -34.39 -26.34 -4.10
CA GLN A 95 -34.95 -25.05 -3.67
C GLN A 95 -34.12 -23.84 -4.16
N SER A 96 -33.83 -23.81 -5.46
CA SER A 96 -33.08 -22.70 -6.07
C SER A 96 -33.82 -21.37 -5.89
N ARG A 97 -33.07 -20.30 -5.61
CA ARG A 97 -33.62 -18.95 -5.36
C ARG A 97 -32.82 -17.88 -6.08
N VAL A 98 -33.44 -16.72 -6.30
CA VAL A 98 -32.77 -15.48 -6.73
C VAL A 98 -33.10 -14.39 -5.72
N CYS A 99 -32.10 -13.65 -5.24
CA CYS A 99 -32.37 -12.60 -4.25
C CYS A 99 -32.87 -11.29 -4.88
N SER A 100 -33.60 -10.50 -4.09
CA SER A 100 -34.21 -9.21 -4.42
C SER A 100 -33.27 -8.23 -5.14
N VAL A 101 -31.99 -8.23 -4.78
CA VAL A 101 -30.98 -7.35 -5.38
C VAL A 101 -30.82 -7.52 -6.90
N HIS A 102 -31.33 -8.61 -7.48
CA HIS A 102 -31.25 -8.86 -8.92
C HIS A 102 -32.48 -8.37 -9.70
N PHE A 103 -33.48 -7.81 -9.02
CA PHE A 103 -34.70 -7.26 -9.63
C PHE A 103 -34.71 -5.74 -9.52
N PRO A 104 -35.04 -5.00 -10.61
CA PRO A 104 -35.13 -3.54 -10.59
C PRO A 104 -36.02 -3.00 -9.46
N ASP A 105 -37.15 -3.66 -9.21
CA ASP A 105 -38.13 -3.25 -8.19
C ASP A 105 -37.90 -3.96 -6.84
N GLY A 106 -36.75 -4.63 -6.67
CA GLY A 106 -36.47 -5.47 -5.50
C GLY A 106 -37.31 -6.76 -5.44
N MET A 107 -38.25 -6.96 -6.36
CA MET A 107 -39.03 -8.18 -6.50
C MET A 107 -39.54 -8.36 -7.94
N PRO A 108 -39.96 -9.56 -8.34
CA PRO A 108 -40.63 -9.76 -9.63
C PRO A 108 -42.00 -9.05 -9.63
N THR A 109 -42.19 -8.10 -10.53
CA THR A 109 -43.46 -7.37 -10.72
C THR A 109 -44.06 -7.67 -12.10
N LYS A 110 -45.29 -7.23 -12.37
CA LYS A 110 -45.90 -7.38 -13.71
C LYS A 110 -45.10 -6.63 -14.79
N THR A 111 -44.51 -5.50 -14.43
CA THR A 111 -43.69 -4.66 -15.33
C THR A 111 -42.27 -5.17 -15.45
N ASN A 112 -41.68 -5.69 -14.36
CA ASN A 112 -40.31 -6.22 -14.32
C ASN A 112 -40.29 -7.63 -13.69
N PRO A 113 -40.73 -8.68 -14.41
CA PRO A 113 -40.87 -10.03 -13.85
C PRO A 113 -39.56 -10.82 -13.76
N HIS A 114 -38.45 -10.30 -14.30
CA HIS A 114 -37.19 -11.03 -14.46
C HIS A 114 -36.04 -10.39 -13.70
N PRO A 115 -35.08 -11.19 -13.20
CA PRO A 115 -33.87 -10.65 -12.64
C PRO A 115 -33.01 -10.14 -13.79
N THR A 116 -32.77 -8.83 -13.87
CA THR A 116 -32.06 -8.20 -14.99
C THR A 116 -30.84 -7.41 -14.54
N ILE A 117 -30.70 -7.17 -13.23
CA ILE A 117 -29.62 -6.35 -12.67
C ILE A 117 -28.61 -7.19 -11.89
N PHE A 118 -27.34 -6.81 -11.97
CA PHE A 118 -26.21 -7.50 -11.34
C PHE A 118 -26.11 -9.00 -11.67
N LEU A 119 -26.52 -9.39 -12.89
CA LEU A 119 -26.29 -10.72 -13.44
C LEU A 119 -24.91 -10.79 -14.08
N ASN A 120 -24.23 -11.92 -13.95
CA ASN A 120 -22.82 -12.04 -14.33
C ASN A 120 -22.60 -12.31 -15.84
N ASN A 121 -23.63 -12.18 -16.70
CA ASN A 121 -23.53 -12.48 -18.12
C ASN A 121 -24.58 -11.70 -18.95
N ASN A 122 -24.16 -10.66 -19.69
CA ASN A 122 -24.85 -10.26 -20.93
C ASN A 122 -24.06 -10.88 -22.08
N VAL A 123 -24.68 -11.77 -22.85
CA VAL A 123 -24.22 -12.16 -24.19
C VAL A 123 -25.39 -11.89 -25.12
N ASP A 124 -25.20 -10.90 -25.99
CA ASP A 124 -26.09 -10.59 -27.11
C ASP A 124 -26.15 -11.78 -28.09
N VAL A 125 -27.33 -11.97 -28.66
CA VAL A 125 -27.65 -12.87 -29.76
C VAL A 125 -27.18 -12.19 -31.06
N ASP A 126 -26.25 -12.80 -31.82
CA ASP A 126 -26.49 -13.23 -33.20
C ASP A 126 -25.22 -13.70 -33.97
N VAL A 127 -25.39 -14.89 -34.55
CA VAL A 127 -24.88 -15.46 -35.83
C VAL A 127 -23.36 -15.54 -36.13
N ALA A 128 -22.87 -16.77 -35.93
CA ALA A 128 -22.07 -17.62 -36.84
C ALA A 128 -20.68 -17.14 -37.33
N ILE A 129 -19.63 -17.80 -36.82
CA ILE A 129 -18.79 -18.84 -37.48
C ILE A 129 -17.49 -18.94 -36.67
N GLY A 130 -17.07 -20.15 -36.28
CA GLY A 130 -15.68 -20.40 -35.86
C GLY A 130 -15.45 -21.00 -34.47
N ASN A 131 -15.81 -22.27 -34.32
CA ASN A 131 -15.07 -23.25 -33.50
C ASN A 131 -13.54 -23.14 -33.79
N LYS A 132 -12.56 -23.38 -32.91
CA LYS A 132 -12.42 -24.22 -31.71
C LYS A 132 -11.08 -23.90 -31.03
N ASN A 133 -11.09 -24.02 -29.70
CA ASN A 133 -10.08 -24.64 -28.84
C ASN A 133 -8.68 -24.02 -28.59
N LYS A 134 -8.53 -23.62 -27.30
CA LYS A 134 -7.58 -24.14 -26.29
C LYS A 134 -6.14 -24.43 -26.71
N THR A 135 -5.20 -23.78 -26.04
CA THR A 135 -3.92 -24.42 -25.66
C THR A 135 -3.51 -24.10 -24.23
N THR A 136 -3.37 -25.19 -23.48
CA THR A 136 -2.60 -25.36 -22.26
C THR A 136 -1.10 -25.15 -22.52
N ARG A 137 -0.41 -24.61 -21.51
CA ARG A 137 1.06 -24.57 -21.36
C ARG A 137 1.72 -25.86 -21.85
N ARG A 138 2.72 -25.73 -22.73
CA ARG A 138 3.93 -26.55 -22.70
C ARG A 138 5.16 -25.78 -23.22
N ARG A 139 6.22 -25.96 -22.43
CA ARG A 139 7.67 -25.84 -22.64
C ARG A 139 8.09 -25.87 -24.12
N LEU A 140 8.84 -24.85 -24.56
CA LEU A 140 9.51 -24.85 -25.87
C LEU A 140 10.93 -25.39 -25.72
N SER A 141 11.18 -26.53 -26.36
CA SER A 141 12.49 -27.01 -26.78
C SER A 141 12.69 -26.61 -28.24
N TYR A 142 13.91 -26.18 -28.57
CA TYR A 142 14.37 -25.87 -29.91
C TYR A 142 14.45 -27.13 -30.78
N ASN A 143 14.02 -27.06 -32.03
CA ASN A 143 14.71 -27.71 -33.14
C ASN A 143 14.30 -27.09 -34.49
N ASN A 144 15.32 -26.89 -35.33
CA ASN A 144 15.31 -26.33 -36.67
C ASN A 144 14.64 -27.24 -37.70
N ASN A 145 14.07 -26.64 -38.76
CA ASN A 145 14.47 -26.86 -40.16
C ASN A 145 13.53 -26.05 -41.10
N ASN A 146 14.13 -25.09 -41.80
CA ASN A 146 14.15 -24.89 -43.27
C ASN A 146 12.87 -25.20 -44.09
N ASP A 147 12.35 -24.23 -44.84
CA ASP A 147 12.78 -23.90 -46.22
C ASP A 147 11.91 -22.78 -46.84
N ASN A 148 12.60 -21.82 -47.46
CA ASN A 148 12.35 -21.06 -48.71
C ASN A 148 11.07 -20.21 -48.87
N ASP A 149 11.02 -19.10 -49.60
CA ASP A 149 11.95 -18.08 -50.12
C ASP A 149 10.99 -17.01 -50.70
N ASP A 150 11.34 -15.73 -50.65
CA ASP A 150 11.20 -14.79 -51.78
C ASP A 150 11.60 -13.36 -51.37
N ASP A 151 12.54 -12.88 -52.18
CA ASP A 151 13.38 -11.69 -52.15
C ASP A 151 12.70 -10.30 -52.04
N ALA A 152 13.37 -9.32 -51.39
CA ALA A 152 14.13 -8.27 -52.08
C ALA A 152 14.60 -7.06 -51.19
N VAL A 153 15.94 -6.94 -51.03
CA VAL A 153 16.84 -5.77 -51.22
C VAL A 153 16.73 -4.45 -50.37
N VAL A 154 17.47 -4.40 -49.24
CA VAL A 154 18.67 -3.58 -48.82
C VAL A 154 18.91 -2.19 -49.51
N PRO A 155 19.33 -1.06 -48.83
CA PRO A 155 20.55 -1.00 -48.00
C PRO A 155 20.63 -0.14 -46.72
N ASN A 156 21.57 -0.56 -45.87
CA ASN A 156 22.17 0.11 -44.70
C ASN A 156 23.11 1.27 -45.11
N PRO A 157 23.38 2.18 -44.16
CA PRO A 157 24.70 2.77 -44.01
C PRO A 157 25.36 2.40 -42.66
N THR A 158 26.64 2.06 -42.75
CA THR A 158 27.60 1.72 -41.70
C THR A 158 28.26 2.96 -41.05
N ASP A 159 29.09 2.66 -40.05
CA ASP A 159 30.16 3.47 -39.41
C ASP A 159 29.69 4.27 -38.18
N VAL A 160 30.32 4.23 -36.99
CA VAL A 160 31.74 4.11 -36.60
C VAL A 160 31.81 3.70 -35.07
N PRO A 161 32.97 3.57 -34.39
CA PRO A 161 33.82 2.39 -34.19
C PRO A 161 33.90 1.83 -32.74
N ASN A 162 34.47 0.63 -32.64
CA ASN A 162 34.98 0.01 -31.40
C ASN A 162 36.18 0.78 -30.82
N LEU A 163 36.13 1.07 -29.51
CA LEU A 163 37.30 1.44 -28.70
C LEU A 163 37.75 0.22 -27.89
N VAL A 164 38.89 -0.31 -28.32
CA VAL A 164 39.75 -1.23 -27.59
C VAL A 164 40.35 -0.48 -26.40
N VAL A 165 40.29 -1.06 -25.20
CA VAL A 165 41.10 -0.60 -24.06
C VAL A 165 42.04 -1.73 -23.72
N ASP A 166 43.34 -1.44 -23.88
CA ASP A 166 44.45 -2.32 -23.53
C ASP A 166 44.46 -2.64 -22.04
N ASP A 167 44.56 -3.94 -21.78
CA ASP A 167 44.81 -4.55 -20.49
C ASP A 167 46.32 -4.66 -20.32
N SER A 168 46.92 -3.86 -19.43
CA SER A 168 48.25 -4.17 -18.92
C SER A 168 48.50 -3.60 -17.53
N SER A 169 48.97 -4.51 -16.68
CA SER A 169 49.82 -4.35 -15.50
C SER A 169 49.20 -4.44 -14.08
N LEU A 170 49.41 -5.66 -13.54
CA LEU A 170 49.85 -5.99 -12.17
C LEU A 170 48.78 -6.34 -11.13
N ALA A 171 48.27 -7.56 -11.28
CA ALA A 171 47.78 -8.38 -10.18
C ALA A 171 48.91 -8.68 -9.17
N ILE A 172 48.66 -8.42 -7.90
CA ILE A 172 49.37 -9.03 -6.77
C ILE A 172 48.33 -9.87 -6.04
N ASP A 173 48.48 -11.18 -6.14
CA ASP A 173 47.70 -12.16 -5.40
C ASP A 173 47.98 -12.04 -3.90
N PHE A 174 46.93 -11.75 -3.11
CA PHE A 174 46.91 -12.02 -1.68
C PHE A 174 45.83 -13.05 -1.40
N ASP A 175 46.27 -14.30 -1.32
CA ASP A 175 45.49 -15.44 -0.87
C ASP A 175 45.30 -15.32 0.66
N VAL A 176 44.09 -14.96 1.09
CA VAL A 176 43.69 -14.98 2.51
C VAL A 176 42.40 -15.77 2.63
N SER A 177 42.55 -17.07 2.87
CA SER A 177 41.47 -17.92 3.36
C SER A 177 41.07 -17.51 4.77
N PRO A 178 39.76 -17.32 5.07
CA PRO A 178 39.29 -16.90 6.38
C PRO A 178 39.25 -18.10 7.35
N GLY A 179 40.16 -18.12 8.33
CA GLY A 179 40.08 -19.00 9.50
C GLY A 179 38.91 -18.59 10.42
N PRO A 180 38.33 -19.55 11.17
CA PRO A 180 37.08 -19.33 11.90
C PRO A 180 37.22 -18.37 13.08
N ILE A 181 36.22 -17.50 13.19
CA ILE A 181 35.99 -16.56 14.29
C ILE A 181 35.58 -17.33 15.56
N PRO A 182 36.29 -17.19 16.70
CA PRO A 182 35.79 -17.74 17.96
C PRO A 182 34.67 -16.86 18.52
N SER A 183 33.54 -17.52 18.78
CA SER A 183 32.40 -16.98 19.51
C SER A 183 32.77 -16.61 20.94
N THR A 184 32.44 -15.39 21.35
CA THR A 184 32.40 -14.97 22.76
C THR A 184 31.34 -15.76 23.51
N ARG A 185 31.75 -16.55 24.51
CA ARG A 185 30.91 -17.00 25.62
C ARG A 185 31.63 -16.69 26.92
N ASP A 186 30.92 -15.98 27.78
CA ASP A 186 31.24 -15.73 29.17
C ASP A 186 31.37 -17.05 29.94
N GLU A 187 32.51 -17.31 30.59
CA GLU A 187 32.58 -18.19 31.75
C GLU A 187 33.51 -17.57 32.82
N SER A 188 32.98 -17.52 34.04
CA SER A 188 33.60 -16.97 35.24
C SER A 188 34.61 -17.99 35.85
N PRO A 189 35.51 -17.55 36.74
CA PRO A 189 36.70 -18.30 37.12
C PRO A 189 36.41 -19.27 38.27
N ASN A 190 36.70 -20.55 38.06
CA ASN A 190 37.01 -21.50 39.14
C ASN A 190 37.67 -22.74 38.56
N ASN A 191 39.01 -22.83 38.64
CA ASN A 191 39.69 -24.04 39.10
C ASN A 191 41.22 -23.83 39.20
N LYS A 192 41.75 -24.28 40.34
CA LYS A 192 43.16 -24.30 40.73
C LYS A 192 44.01 -25.12 39.76
N PRO A 193 45.26 -24.73 39.43
CA PRO A 193 46.18 -25.64 38.77
C PRO A 193 46.82 -26.59 39.77
N ILE A 194 46.69 -27.88 39.47
CA ILE A 194 47.43 -28.98 40.08
C ILE A 194 48.88 -28.89 39.56
N ILE A 195 49.83 -28.73 40.47
CA ILE A 195 51.27 -28.71 40.22
C ILE A 195 51.71 -30.15 39.96
N ASN A 196 52.03 -30.49 38.71
CA ASN A 196 52.77 -31.71 38.40
C ASN A 196 54.28 -31.42 38.46
N ASN A 197 54.86 -31.79 39.60
CA ASN A 197 56.30 -31.89 39.81
C ASN A 197 56.89 -33.00 38.94
N ALA A 198 57.52 -32.64 37.83
CA ALA A 198 58.41 -33.52 37.09
C ALA A 198 59.67 -32.74 36.69
N ASN A 199 60.58 -32.60 37.66
CA ASN A 199 62.00 -32.30 37.43
C ASN A 199 62.80 -32.87 38.61
N ARG A 200 62.93 -34.21 38.65
CA ARG A 200 63.95 -34.86 39.47
C ARG A 200 65.29 -34.64 38.78
N GLN A 201 66.10 -33.80 39.41
CA GLN A 201 67.52 -33.62 39.14
C GLN A 201 68.26 -34.96 39.34
N CYS A 202 68.86 -35.49 38.30
CA CYS A 202 69.95 -36.47 38.42
C CYS A 202 71.24 -35.68 38.66
N LEU A 203 71.52 -35.36 39.93
CA LEU A 203 72.89 -35.04 40.37
C LEU A 203 73.48 -36.33 40.92
N PHE A 204 74.24 -37.03 40.07
CA PHE A 204 75.12 -38.11 40.48
C PHE A 204 76.18 -37.53 41.44
N LEU A 205 76.03 -37.83 42.73
CA LEU A 205 77.11 -37.71 43.72
C LEU A 205 78.14 -38.81 43.43
N PRO A 206 79.45 -38.51 43.36
CA PRO A 206 80.46 -39.55 43.20
C PRO A 206 80.65 -40.29 44.53
N SER A 207 80.53 -41.62 44.46
CA SER A 207 80.80 -42.54 45.56
C SER A 207 82.21 -42.36 46.12
N PHE A 208 82.30 -42.23 47.46
CA PHE A 208 83.54 -42.21 48.21
C PHE A 208 84.36 -43.49 47.97
N PHE A 209 85.54 -43.34 47.38
CA PHE A 209 86.60 -44.35 47.37
C PHE A 209 87.32 -44.34 48.72
N VAL A 210 87.28 -45.46 49.45
CA VAL A 210 88.16 -45.73 50.59
C VAL A 210 89.51 -46.15 50.04
N PHE A 211 90.52 -45.27 50.10
CA PHE A 211 91.92 -45.62 49.82
C PHE A 211 92.69 -45.79 51.14
N ARG A 212 93.24 -46.98 51.32
CA ARG A 212 94.17 -47.36 52.39
C ARG A 212 95.56 -46.80 52.04
N HIS A 213 96.20 -46.10 52.98
CA HIS A 213 97.61 -45.66 53.05
C HIS A 213 98.39 -45.41 51.74
N GLY A 214 98.73 -44.14 51.46
CA GLY A 214 99.81 -43.81 50.52
C GLY A 214 99.92 -42.33 50.08
N THR A 215 100.75 -41.55 50.77
CA THR A 215 101.41 -40.28 50.35
C THR A 215 100.58 -39.01 50.08
N TYR A 216 100.97 -37.91 50.72
CA TYR A 216 100.39 -36.55 50.68
C TYR A 216 100.31 -35.88 49.28
N ARG A 217 100.84 -36.48 48.20
CA ARG A 217 100.82 -35.93 46.83
C ARG A 217 99.45 -36.05 46.12
N ASN A 218 98.63 -37.02 46.51
CA ASN A 218 97.36 -37.32 45.83
C ASN A 218 96.17 -36.45 46.28
N MET A 219 96.18 -35.91 47.51
CA MET A 219 95.15 -34.97 47.98
C MET A 219 95.21 -33.61 47.27
N PHE A 220 96.41 -33.11 46.96
CA PHE A 220 96.59 -31.83 46.27
C PHE A 220 96.07 -31.89 44.82
N PHE A 221 96.33 -33.00 44.12
CA PHE A 221 95.85 -33.21 42.75
C PHE A 221 94.33 -33.34 42.71
N SER A 222 93.72 -34.07 43.66
CA SER A 222 92.26 -34.19 43.76
C SER A 222 91.59 -32.83 44.04
N CYS A 223 92.15 -32.03 44.96
CA CYS A 223 91.65 -30.69 45.27
C CYS A 223 91.75 -29.74 44.06
N MET A 224 92.87 -29.76 43.33
CA MET A 224 93.07 -28.94 42.13
C MET A 224 92.10 -29.30 40.99
N VAL A 225 91.82 -30.59 40.80
CA VAL A 225 90.83 -31.05 39.82
C VAL A 225 89.42 -30.59 40.21
N THR A 226 89.03 -30.67 41.49
CA THR A 226 87.72 -30.17 41.94
C THR A 226 87.57 -28.65 41.79
N VAL A 227 88.62 -27.88 42.08
CA VAL A 227 88.60 -26.41 41.88
C VAL A 227 88.50 -26.06 40.40
N ALA A 228 89.24 -26.77 39.53
CA ALA A 228 89.15 -26.59 38.08
C ALA A 228 87.75 -26.95 37.53
N SER A 229 87.13 -28.03 38.02
CA SER A 229 85.76 -28.40 37.65
C SER A 229 84.73 -27.36 38.12
N LEU A 230 84.87 -26.80 39.32
CA LEU A 230 83.99 -25.73 39.82
C LEU A 230 84.15 -24.42 39.04
N LEU A 231 85.38 -24.05 38.67
CA LEU A 231 85.64 -22.89 37.81
C LEU A 231 85.06 -23.08 36.40
N CYS A 232 85.20 -24.28 35.82
CA CYS A 232 84.62 -24.63 34.53
C CYS A 232 83.08 -24.60 34.56
N PHE A 233 82.47 -25.12 35.63
CA PHE A 233 81.03 -25.07 35.86
C PHE A 233 80.54 -23.62 36.06
N GLY A 234 81.28 -22.81 36.82
CA GLY A 234 81.02 -21.38 36.97
C GLY A 234 81.09 -20.61 35.66
N TRP A 235 82.08 -20.92 34.80
CA TRP A 235 82.19 -20.34 33.46
C TRP A 235 81.03 -20.77 32.54
N MET A 236 80.63 -22.05 32.56
CA MET A 236 79.45 -22.54 31.84
C MET A 236 78.15 -21.84 32.28
N LEU A 237 77.94 -21.66 33.59
CA LEU A 237 76.78 -20.93 34.12
C LEU A 237 76.80 -19.47 33.67
N LYS A 238 77.96 -18.80 33.72
CA LYS A 238 78.13 -17.43 33.27
C LYS A 238 77.84 -17.29 31.77
N SER A 239 78.31 -18.23 30.95
CA SER A 239 78.03 -18.29 29.50
C SER A 239 76.54 -18.45 29.21
N LYS A 240 75.87 -19.40 29.88
CA LYS A 240 74.41 -19.59 29.76
C LYS A 240 73.62 -18.35 30.23
N TYR A 241 74.07 -17.69 31.29
CA TYR A 241 73.48 -16.44 31.78
C TYR A 241 73.59 -15.31 30.73
N PHE A 242 74.76 -15.12 30.12
CA PHE A 242 74.93 -14.10 29.08
C PHE A 242 74.12 -14.42 27.81
N ALA A 243 74.01 -15.68 27.41
CA ALA A 243 73.18 -16.10 26.30
C ALA A 243 71.68 -15.80 26.59
N ALA A 244 71.20 -16.10 27.79
CA ALA A 244 69.84 -15.77 28.22
C ALA A 244 69.60 -14.26 28.26
N LEU A 245 70.58 -13.47 28.74
CA LEU A 245 70.49 -12.00 28.76
C LEU A 245 70.37 -11.40 27.35
N LYS A 246 71.09 -11.97 26.38
CA LYS A 246 71.04 -11.56 24.97
C LYS A 246 69.67 -11.84 24.34
N GLU A 247 69.09 -13.01 24.61
CA GLU A 247 67.73 -13.35 24.17
C GLU A 247 66.67 -12.44 24.82
N ILE A 248 66.79 -12.15 26.12
CA ILE A 248 65.90 -11.21 26.81
C ILE A 248 65.96 -9.82 26.18
N ASN A 249 67.15 -9.31 25.86
CA ASN A 249 67.28 -8.00 25.21
C ASN A 249 66.68 -8.00 23.80
N LYS A 250 66.88 -9.07 23.02
CA LYS A 250 66.25 -9.22 21.70
C LYS A 250 64.72 -9.25 21.79
N LEU A 251 64.17 -9.92 22.79
CA LEU A 251 62.73 -9.95 23.06
C LEU A 251 62.21 -8.57 23.49
N LYS A 252 62.96 -7.82 24.31
CA LYS A 252 62.62 -6.44 24.71
C LYS A 252 62.58 -5.50 23.51
N ASP A 253 63.58 -5.56 22.62
CA ASP A 253 63.58 -4.77 21.39
C ASP A 253 62.42 -5.13 20.47
N GLY A 254 62.10 -6.43 20.39
CA GLY A 254 60.93 -6.94 19.66
C GLY A 254 59.61 -6.42 20.24
N LEU A 255 59.50 -6.36 21.57
CA LEU A 255 58.33 -5.83 22.28
C LEU A 255 58.19 -4.32 22.04
N HIS A 256 59.27 -3.56 22.14
CA HIS A 256 59.28 -2.12 21.91
C HIS A 256 58.86 -1.77 20.47
N LYS A 257 59.37 -2.49 19.46
CA LYS A 257 58.94 -2.32 18.06
C LYS A 257 57.44 -2.60 17.89
N LYS A 258 56.91 -3.65 18.52
CA LYS A 258 55.47 -3.96 18.48
C LYS A 258 54.63 -2.88 19.16
N GLU A 259 55.11 -2.31 20.25
CA GLU A 259 54.44 -1.23 20.98
C GLU A 259 54.38 0.08 20.16
N LEU A 260 55.46 0.40 19.45
CA LEU A 260 55.53 1.54 18.55
C LEU A 260 54.58 1.37 17.35
N LEU A 261 54.52 0.15 16.79
CA LEU A 261 53.58 -0.23 15.73
C LEU A 261 52.11 -0.14 16.19
N LEU A 262 51.80 -0.65 17.39
CA LEU A 262 50.49 -0.52 18.02
C LEU A 262 50.07 0.94 18.20
N THR A 263 51.00 1.79 18.62
CA THR A 263 50.77 3.23 18.77
C THR A 263 50.44 3.88 17.42
N ARG A 264 51.18 3.53 16.36
CA ARG A 264 50.90 3.99 14.99
C ARG A 264 49.52 3.54 14.50
N TYR A 265 49.15 2.27 14.72
CA TYR A 265 47.82 1.78 14.36
C TYR A 265 46.70 2.50 15.12
N ARG A 266 46.87 2.75 16.43
CA ARG A 266 45.91 3.51 17.23
C ARG A 266 45.71 4.93 16.68
N SER A 267 46.79 5.62 16.34
CA SER A 267 46.73 6.96 15.72
C SER A 267 45.99 6.93 14.38
N ASN A 268 46.29 5.97 13.51
CA ASN A 268 45.58 5.80 12.23
C ASN A 268 44.09 5.52 12.44
N CYS A 269 43.72 4.67 13.40
CA CYS A 269 42.32 4.42 13.72
C CYS A 269 41.58 5.69 14.18
N ILE A 270 42.25 6.59 14.93
CA ILE A 270 41.66 7.87 15.35
C ILE A 270 41.42 8.77 14.14
N VAL A 271 42.39 8.90 13.23
CA VAL A 271 42.28 9.70 12.00
C VAL A 271 41.13 9.17 11.12
N LEU A 272 41.13 7.88 10.83
CA LEU A 272 40.09 7.23 10.02
C LEU A 272 38.70 7.36 10.64
N ARG A 273 38.59 7.34 11.99
CA ARG A 273 37.31 7.58 12.68
C ARG A 273 36.82 9.01 12.49
N ARG A 274 37.71 10.01 12.59
CA ARG A 274 37.38 11.43 12.36
C ARG A 274 36.95 11.68 10.92
N GLU A 275 37.65 11.11 9.96
CA GLU A 275 37.32 11.22 8.54
C GLU A 275 35.97 10.56 8.22
N ASN A 276 35.71 9.36 8.75
CA ASN A 276 34.39 8.73 8.68
C ASN A 276 33.28 9.57 9.30
N GLN A 277 33.54 10.30 10.40
CA GLN A 277 32.56 11.21 10.98
C GLN A 277 32.28 12.42 10.09
N LYS A 278 33.31 13.01 9.46
CA LYS A 278 33.16 14.10 8.50
C LYS A 278 32.36 13.65 7.27
N LEU A 279 32.73 12.50 6.68
CA LEU A 279 32.00 11.90 5.56
C LEU A 279 30.55 11.55 5.93
N LYS A 280 30.30 11.05 7.15
CA LYS A 280 28.94 10.80 7.63
C LYS A 280 28.10 12.07 7.78
N LYS A 281 28.69 13.20 8.19
CA LYS A 281 28.01 14.49 8.28
C LYS A 281 27.68 15.08 6.90
N ASN A 282 28.53 14.84 5.91
CA ASN A 282 28.34 15.32 4.54
C ASN A 282 27.49 14.37 3.67
N CYS A 283 27.21 13.14 4.14
CA CYS A 283 26.40 12.20 3.38
C CYS A 283 24.90 12.47 3.59
N THR A 284 24.25 13.04 2.58
CA THR A 284 22.79 13.16 2.49
C THR A 284 22.08 11.80 2.44
N CYS A 285 22.82 10.72 2.19
CA CYS A 285 22.33 9.34 2.13
C CYS A 285 21.67 8.81 3.42
N LYS A 286 21.85 9.51 4.55
CA LYS A 286 21.27 9.14 5.86
C LYS A 286 20.16 10.07 6.35
N LEU A 287 19.92 11.18 5.66
CA LEU A 287 18.82 12.07 6.03
C LEU A 287 17.49 11.43 5.61
N PRO A 288 16.41 11.64 6.38
CA PRO A 288 15.07 11.28 5.96
C PRO A 288 14.75 11.89 4.59
N ILE A 289 14.07 11.11 3.75
CA ILE A 289 13.84 11.46 2.35
C ILE A 289 13.00 12.74 2.23
N HIS A 290 12.07 12.95 3.16
CA HIS A 290 11.28 14.17 3.21
C HIS A 290 12.11 15.42 3.45
N GLU A 291 13.13 15.40 4.32
CA GLU A 291 13.97 16.59 4.56
C GLU A 291 14.73 17.02 3.29
N ILE A 292 15.10 16.06 2.46
CA ILE A 292 15.77 16.32 1.17
C ILE A 292 14.76 16.79 0.11
N THR A 293 13.60 16.13 0.04
CA THR A 293 12.63 16.31 -1.06
C THR A 293 11.80 17.58 -0.87
N ILE A 294 11.34 17.87 0.35
CA ILE A 294 10.53 19.04 0.69
C ILE A 294 11.34 20.05 1.52
N LYS A 295 12.53 20.41 1.02
CA LYS A 295 13.47 21.33 1.68
C LYS A 295 12.96 22.78 1.80
N ASP A 296 12.03 23.20 0.95
CA ASP A 296 11.39 24.51 0.94
C ASP A 296 9.89 24.41 0.60
N ASP A 297 9.15 25.48 0.85
CA ASP A 297 7.69 25.54 0.59
C ASP A 297 7.37 25.32 -0.91
N LYS A 298 8.27 25.74 -1.82
CA LYS A 298 8.12 25.51 -3.26
C LYS A 298 8.13 24.02 -3.61
N ASN A 299 9.10 23.27 -3.09
CA ASN A 299 9.18 21.82 -3.28
C ASN A 299 8.04 21.11 -2.54
N CYS A 300 7.63 21.59 -1.36
CA CYS A 300 6.46 21.08 -0.67
C CYS A 300 5.21 21.15 -1.57
N LEU A 301 4.93 22.31 -2.15
CA LEU A 301 3.80 22.50 -3.07
C LEU A 301 3.92 21.64 -4.32
N PHE A 302 5.12 21.56 -4.91
CA PHE A 302 5.37 20.75 -6.10
C PHE A 302 5.11 19.25 -5.84
N TYR A 303 5.73 18.68 -4.82
CA TYR A 303 5.69 17.25 -4.55
C TYR A 303 4.41 16.79 -3.85
N THR A 304 3.76 17.64 -3.05
CA THR A 304 2.64 17.22 -2.20
C THR A 304 1.32 17.91 -2.52
N GLY A 305 1.36 19.07 -3.19
CA GLY A 305 0.19 19.94 -3.37
C GLY A 305 -0.13 20.84 -2.16
N ILE A 306 0.68 20.79 -1.08
CA ILE A 306 0.52 21.60 0.12
C ILE A 306 1.41 22.85 0.03
N GLU A 307 0.85 24.05 0.23
CA GLU A 307 1.58 25.31 0.07
C GLU A 307 2.77 25.49 1.02
N LYS A 308 2.65 25.00 2.26
CA LYS A 308 3.63 25.22 3.33
C LYS A 308 4.06 23.92 3.99
N ILE A 309 5.35 23.79 4.29
CA ILE A 309 5.90 22.65 5.05
C ILE A 309 5.25 22.57 6.43
N SER A 310 4.94 23.71 7.05
CA SER A 310 4.25 23.73 8.35
C SER A 310 2.87 23.04 8.31
N THR A 311 2.12 23.21 7.22
CA THR A 311 0.84 22.52 7.01
C THR A 311 1.05 21.02 6.81
N PHE A 312 2.08 20.62 6.05
CA PHE A 312 2.46 19.20 5.90
C PHE A 312 2.75 18.55 7.25
N VAL A 313 3.55 19.20 8.11
CA VAL A 313 3.91 18.67 9.44
C VAL A 313 2.69 18.60 10.36
N LYS A 314 1.82 19.63 10.36
CA LYS A 314 0.58 19.62 11.15
C LYS A 314 -0.36 18.50 10.71
N LEU A 315 -0.57 18.35 9.41
CA LEU A 315 -1.42 17.30 8.86
C LEU A 315 -0.85 15.91 9.16
N PHE A 316 0.47 15.73 9.02
CA PHE A 316 1.15 14.50 9.41
C PHE A 316 0.93 14.18 10.90
N ASN A 317 1.17 15.15 11.80
CA ASN A 317 1.00 14.95 13.24
C ASN A 317 -0.46 14.63 13.62
N PHE A 318 -1.42 15.16 12.86
CA PHE A 318 -2.85 14.87 13.05
C PHE A 318 -3.22 13.44 12.60
N ILE A 319 -2.68 12.98 11.48
CA ILE A 319 -3.02 11.67 10.87
C ILE A 319 -2.21 10.52 11.48
N PHE A 320 -0.91 10.74 11.75
CA PHE A 320 0.04 9.70 12.15
C PHE A 320 -0.38 8.86 13.37
N PRO A 321 -1.01 9.42 14.43
CA PRO A 321 -1.48 8.63 15.58
C PRO A 321 -2.45 7.50 15.21
N TYR A 322 -3.20 7.67 14.11
CA TYR A 322 -4.17 6.69 13.63
C TYR A 322 -3.57 5.66 12.67
N VAL A 323 -2.34 5.88 12.21
CA VAL A 323 -1.61 4.95 11.35
C VAL A 323 -1.08 3.78 12.20
N LYS A 324 -1.98 2.86 12.54
CA LYS A 324 -1.65 1.57 13.16
C LYS A 324 -0.76 0.74 12.21
N ARG A 325 -0.30 -0.44 12.67
CA ARG A 325 0.46 -1.40 11.85
C ARG A 325 -0.13 -1.50 10.43
N ARG A 326 0.74 -1.58 9.41
CA ARG A 326 0.39 -1.61 7.97
C ARG A 326 -0.92 -2.35 7.73
N TRP A 327 -1.89 -1.69 7.09
CA TRP A 327 -3.17 -2.29 6.74
C TRP A 327 -2.93 -3.46 5.77
N VAL A 328 -3.34 -4.67 6.18
CA VAL A 328 -3.09 -5.91 5.43
C VAL A 328 -4.36 -6.41 4.71
N GLY A 329 -5.39 -5.57 4.58
CA GLY A 329 -6.69 -5.97 4.04
C GLY A 329 -7.58 -6.72 5.05
N PHE A 330 -8.75 -7.15 4.57
CA PHE A 330 -9.58 -8.11 5.31
C PHE A 330 -8.80 -9.41 5.46
N LYS A 331 -8.52 -9.79 6.71
CA LYS A 331 -7.88 -11.08 7.02
C LYS A 331 -8.84 -12.20 6.62
N PHE A 332 -8.61 -12.83 5.47
CA PHE A 332 -8.87 -14.26 5.39
C PHE A 332 -7.73 -14.92 6.16
N THR A 333 -7.96 -15.22 7.44
CA THR A 333 -7.07 -16.13 8.16
C THR A 333 -7.15 -17.47 7.44
N SER A 334 -6.12 -17.80 6.67
CA SER A 334 -5.92 -19.12 6.06
C SER A 334 -5.73 -20.23 7.09
N THR A 335 -5.81 -19.92 8.39
CA THR A 335 -5.65 -20.85 9.48
C THR A 335 -6.74 -20.62 10.51
N ILE A 336 -7.60 -21.63 10.69
CA ILE A 336 -8.61 -21.73 11.76
C ILE A 336 -7.93 -21.91 13.14
N LEU A 337 -6.64 -22.28 13.14
CA LEU A 337 -5.87 -22.50 14.36
C LEU A 337 -5.43 -21.17 15.00
N LYS A 338 -5.98 -20.88 16.18
CA LYS A 338 -5.43 -19.85 17.08
C LYS A 338 -3.97 -20.21 17.38
N ARG A 339 -3.03 -19.34 17.01
CA ARG A 339 -1.63 -19.47 17.44
C ARG A 339 -1.59 -19.38 18.97
N LYS A 340 -1.31 -20.49 19.64
CA LYS A 340 -1.12 -20.56 21.10
C LYS A 340 0.28 -20.03 21.44
N PHE A 341 0.43 -18.72 21.57
CA PHE A 341 1.63 -18.16 22.20
C PHE A 341 1.37 -18.07 23.71
N SER A 342 2.20 -18.74 24.52
CA SER A 342 2.14 -18.68 25.99
C SER A 342 2.58 -17.34 26.56
N LYS A 343 3.35 -16.56 25.78
CA LYS A 343 3.73 -15.17 26.03
C LYS A 343 3.62 -14.40 24.72
N ILE A 344 3.11 -13.16 24.75
CA ILE A 344 3.12 -12.29 23.57
C ILE A 344 4.59 -12.10 23.15
N PRO A 345 4.98 -12.36 21.89
CA PRO A 345 6.37 -12.18 21.47
C PRO A 345 6.79 -10.72 21.71
N ALA A 346 7.90 -10.53 22.43
CA ALA A 346 8.41 -9.21 22.81
C ALA A 346 8.76 -8.31 21.60
N ARG A 347 8.92 -8.89 20.40
CA ARG A 347 9.23 -8.16 19.16
C ARG A 347 8.02 -8.11 18.24
N MET A 348 7.47 -6.92 18.07
CA MET A 348 6.36 -6.61 17.17
C MET A 348 6.80 -6.60 15.70
N GLY A 349 7.23 -7.74 15.15
CA GLY A 349 7.64 -7.83 13.74
C GLY A 349 8.86 -6.96 13.37
N PRO A 350 9.25 -6.94 12.09
CA PRO A 350 10.37 -6.12 11.61
C PRO A 350 10.10 -4.62 11.76
N GLU A 351 11.13 -3.86 12.12
CA GLU A 351 11.07 -2.39 12.15
C GLU A 351 10.68 -1.82 10.77
N ARG A 352 10.00 -0.66 10.78
CA ARG A 352 9.63 0.00 9.52
C ARG A 352 10.89 0.56 8.87
N LYS A 353 11.11 0.23 7.59
CA LYS A 353 12.23 0.76 6.78
C LYS A 353 12.16 2.26 6.51
N LEU A 354 10.96 2.85 6.57
CA LEU A 354 10.72 4.27 6.31
C LEU A 354 10.15 4.91 7.59
N CYS A 355 10.53 6.16 7.84
CA CYS A 355 9.90 6.94 8.89
C CYS A 355 8.47 7.34 8.46
N GLY A 356 7.62 7.69 9.43
CA GLY A 356 6.22 8.03 9.15
C GLY A 356 6.06 9.18 8.16
N LYS A 357 6.90 10.22 8.26
CA LYS A 357 6.87 11.38 7.34
C LYS A 357 7.24 11.00 5.92
N ASP A 358 8.19 10.09 5.72
CA ASP A 358 8.55 9.57 4.39
C ASP A 358 7.41 8.73 3.81
N GLU A 359 6.77 7.89 4.65
CA GLU A 359 5.60 7.12 4.23
C GLU A 359 4.43 8.04 3.80
N PHE A 360 4.19 9.12 4.54
CA PHE A 360 3.16 10.12 4.20
C PHE A 360 3.52 10.92 2.95
N LEU A 361 4.77 11.35 2.81
CA LEU A 361 5.27 12.02 1.62
C LEU A 361 5.09 11.14 0.37
N MET A 362 5.37 9.84 0.47
CA MET A 362 5.16 8.89 -0.62
C MET A 362 3.70 8.86 -1.11
N LEU A 363 2.73 8.88 -0.19
CA LEU A 363 1.32 8.99 -0.54
C LEU A 363 1.05 10.30 -1.29
N LEU A 364 1.45 11.45 -0.72
CA LEU A 364 1.16 12.74 -1.33
C LEU A 364 1.82 12.90 -2.70
N MET A 365 3.05 12.40 -2.89
CA MET A 365 3.71 12.35 -4.19
C MET A 365 2.95 11.49 -5.20
N LYS A 366 2.42 10.33 -4.77
CA LYS A 366 1.58 9.49 -5.64
C LYS A 366 0.35 10.25 -6.13
N LEU A 367 -0.34 10.96 -5.24
CA LEU A 367 -1.56 11.71 -5.58
C LEU A 367 -1.26 12.94 -6.43
N ARG A 368 -0.28 13.74 -6.00
CA ARG A 368 0.08 15.01 -6.63
C ARG A 368 0.68 14.84 -8.01
N LEU A 369 1.63 13.93 -8.15
CA LEU A 369 2.42 13.77 -9.38
C LEU A 369 1.96 12.59 -10.25
N GLY A 370 1.11 11.70 -9.74
CA GLY A 370 0.61 10.53 -10.48
C GLY A 370 1.65 9.41 -10.65
N LEU A 371 2.75 9.41 -9.88
CA LEU A 371 3.91 8.54 -10.10
C LEU A 371 3.59 7.04 -10.05
N LEU A 372 4.26 6.24 -10.88
CA LEU A 372 4.15 4.78 -10.83
C LEU A 372 4.76 4.22 -9.54
N GLU A 373 4.23 3.11 -9.02
CA GLU A 373 4.74 2.49 -7.79
C GLU A 373 6.21 2.04 -7.90
N LYS A 374 6.67 1.67 -9.11
CA LYS A 374 8.07 1.33 -9.39
C LYS A 374 9.00 2.52 -9.21
N ASP A 375 8.60 3.70 -9.68
CA ASP A 375 9.37 4.94 -9.50
C ASP A 375 9.43 5.34 -8.02
N LEU A 376 8.30 5.29 -7.32
CA LEU A 376 8.25 5.54 -5.88
C LEU A 376 9.11 4.54 -5.08
N ALA A 377 9.10 3.26 -5.45
CA ALA A 377 9.96 2.25 -4.84
C ALA A 377 11.46 2.62 -4.96
N ASN A 378 11.88 3.05 -6.15
CA ASN A 378 13.26 3.46 -6.40
C ASN A 378 13.63 4.73 -5.62
N ARG A 379 12.79 5.78 -5.68
CA ARG A 379 13.01 7.05 -4.96
C ARG A 379 13.13 6.83 -3.45
N PHE A 380 12.28 5.98 -2.89
CA PHE A 380 12.25 5.69 -1.46
C PHE A 380 13.14 4.52 -1.03
N ARG A 381 13.89 3.92 -1.96
CA ARG A 381 14.83 2.81 -1.70
C ARG A 381 14.17 1.63 -0.98
N VAL A 382 12.93 1.31 -1.37
CA VAL A 382 12.14 0.20 -0.82
C VAL A 382 11.63 -0.68 -1.96
N SER A 383 11.17 -1.89 -1.63
CA SER A 383 10.54 -2.76 -2.63
C SER A 383 9.19 -2.20 -3.10
N MET A 384 8.78 -2.50 -4.33
CA MET A 384 7.43 -2.17 -4.83
C MET A 384 6.32 -2.70 -3.91
N SER A 385 6.50 -3.91 -3.36
CA SER A 385 5.56 -4.49 -2.38
C SER A 385 5.47 -3.70 -1.08
N THR A 386 6.52 -2.97 -0.71
CA THR A 386 6.52 -2.06 0.44
C THR A 386 5.81 -0.77 0.09
N THR A 387 6.12 -0.18 -1.07
CA THR A 387 5.42 1.00 -1.60
C THR A 387 3.91 0.80 -1.64
N SER A 388 3.43 -0.28 -2.26
CA SER A 388 1.99 -0.57 -2.36
C SER A 388 1.32 -0.69 -0.99
N ARG A 389 1.96 -1.37 -0.03
CA ARG A 389 1.42 -1.50 1.34
C ARG A 389 1.39 -0.16 2.08
N VAL A 390 2.42 0.66 1.90
CA VAL A 390 2.50 2.00 2.49
C VAL A 390 1.38 2.88 1.93
N ILE A 391 1.28 2.99 0.60
CA ILE A 391 0.25 3.78 -0.07
C ILE A 391 -1.15 3.34 0.36
N ARG A 392 -1.46 2.04 0.31
CA ARG A 392 -2.80 1.53 0.70
C ARG A 392 -3.16 1.82 2.16
N THR A 393 -2.20 1.70 3.07
CA THR A 393 -2.42 2.00 4.50
C THR A 393 -2.68 3.48 4.70
N TRP A 394 -1.78 4.32 4.18
CA TRP A 394 -1.89 5.77 4.36
C TRP A 394 -3.09 6.34 3.62
N LEU A 395 -3.43 5.83 2.44
CA LEU A 395 -4.61 6.26 1.67
C LEU A 395 -5.90 6.04 2.47
N LYS A 396 -6.12 4.83 2.99
CA LYS A 396 -7.32 4.51 3.79
C LYS A 396 -7.41 5.33 5.07
N VAL A 397 -6.31 5.45 5.82
CA VAL A 397 -6.29 6.20 7.08
C VAL A 397 -6.46 7.70 6.83
N SER A 398 -5.75 8.26 5.84
CA SER A 398 -5.83 9.69 5.51
C SER A 398 -7.23 10.04 5.00
N SER A 399 -7.82 9.23 4.11
CA SER A 399 -9.20 9.41 3.63
C SER A 399 -10.19 9.43 4.80
N SER A 400 -10.14 8.45 5.71
CA SER A 400 -11.05 8.37 6.85
C SER A 400 -10.99 9.60 7.77
N ILE A 401 -9.80 10.18 7.95
CA ILE A 401 -9.59 11.32 8.86
C ILE A 401 -9.89 12.64 8.15
N MET A 402 -9.35 12.81 6.95
CA MET A 402 -9.48 14.03 6.17
C MET A 402 -10.88 14.22 5.58
N LYS A 403 -11.71 13.17 5.55
CA LYS A 403 -13.14 13.31 5.23
C LYS A 403 -13.84 14.36 6.11
N SER A 404 -13.41 14.55 7.35
CA SER A 404 -13.94 15.59 8.25
C SER A 404 -13.70 17.02 7.75
N LEU A 405 -12.77 17.24 6.81
CA LEU A 405 -12.54 18.53 6.15
C LEU A 405 -13.54 18.82 5.03
N ILE A 406 -14.38 17.85 4.67
CA ILE A 406 -15.46 17.97 3.68
C ILE A 406 -16.76 17.80 4.44
N PHE A 407 -17.33 18.92 4.87
CA PHE A 407 -18.57 18.95 5.63
C PHE A 407 -19.48 20.05 5.08
N VAL A 408 -20.78 19.86 5.28
CA VAL A 408 -21.79 20.87 4.96
C VAL A 408 -21.92 21.80 6.18
N PRO A 409 -21.45 23.06 6.09
CA PRO A 409 -21.63 24.02 7.18
C PRO A 409 -23.09 24.50 7.26
N ASP A 410 -23.46 25.03 8.43
CA ASP A 410 -24.78 25.63 8.62
C ASP A 410 -25.02 26.82 7.67
N GLN A 411 -26.29 27.05 7.31
CA GLN A 411 -26.68 28.09 6.37
C GLN A 411 -26.30 29.50 6.85
N GLY A 412 -26.29 29.75 8.17
CA GLY A 412 -25.81 31.00 8.75
C GLY A 412 -24.32 31.23 8.45
N VAL A 413 -23.48 30.20 8.62
CA VAL A 413 -22.04 30.26 8.32
C VAL A 413 -21.81 30.48 6.82
N LEU A 414 -22.59 29.81 5.96
CA LEU A 414 -22.52 30.01 4.50
C LEU A 414 -22.89 31.43 4.09
N ASN A 415 -23.83 32.06 4.79
CA ASN A 415 -24.22 33.43 4.52
C ASN A 415 -23.16 34.45 4.98
N ILE A 416 -22.50 34.21 6.11
CA ILE A 416 -21.43 35.08 6.63
C ILE A 416 -20.14 34.96 5.82
N THR A 417 -19.76 33.74 5.43
CA THR A 417 -18.51 33.49 4.69
C THR A 417 -18.63 33.72 3.18
N LYS A 418 -19.82 34.11 2.70
CA LYS A 418 -20.13 34.38 1.30
C LYS A 418 -19.33 35.59 0.77
N PRO A 419 -18.51 35.42 -0.29
CA PRO A 419 -17.80 36.54 -0.90
C PRO A 419 -18.74 37.65 -1.41
N PRO A 420 -18.31 38.93 -1.42
CA PRO A 420 -19.13 40.06 -1.85
C PRO A 420 -19.75 39.91 -3.24
N VAL A 421 -19.04 39.23 -4.16
CA VAL A 421 -19.49 38.93 -5.53
C VAL A 421 -20.82 38.15 -5.54
N PHE A 422 -21.10 37.37 -4.50
CA PHE A 422 -22.26 36.50 -4.40
C PHE A 422 -23.36 37.01 -3.46
N LYS A 423 -23.19 38.21 -2.87
CA LYS A 423 -24.21 38.88 -2.03
C LYS A 423 -25.61 38.99 -2.67
N PRO A 424 -25.78 39.19 -3.99
CA PRO A 424 -27.11 39.28 -4.60
C PRO A 424 -27.95 38.00 -4.44
N ILE A 425 -27.34 36.86 -4.11
CA ILE A 425 -28.00 35.57 -4.03
C ILE A 425 -28.27 35.21 -2.58
N LYS A 426 -29.52 35.47 -2.19
CA LYS A 426 -30.07 35.12 -0.88
C LYS A 426 -29.97 33.61 -0.65
N ASN A 427 -29.52 33.23 0.55
CA ASN A 427 -29.47 31.84 1.02
C ASN A 427 -28.85 30.83 0.06
N LEU A 428 -27.86 31.23 -0.76
CA LEU A 428 -27.07 30.26 -1.53
C LEU A 428 -26.43 29.26 -0.59
N HIS A 429 -26.84 28.00 -0.71
CA HIS A 429 -26.31 26.88 0.04
C HIS A 429 -25.06 26.34 -0.68
N SER A 430 -25.23 25.92 -1.93
CA SER A 430 -24.19 25.24 -2.70
C SER A 430 -24.39 25.36 -4.20
N ILE A 431 -23.30 25.17 -4.93
CA ILE A 431 -23.25 25.02 -6.37
C ILE A 431 -22.76 23.60 -6.63
N ILE A 432 -23.54 22.81 -7.36
CA ILE A 432 -23.20 21.41 -7.69
C ILE A 432 -22.80 21.30 -9.16
N ASP A 433 -21.85 20.40 -9.40
CA ASP A 433 -21.45 19.99 -10.74
C ASP A 433 -20.98 18.53 -10.74
N ALA A 434 -21.13 17.87 -11.89
CA ALA A 434 -20.70 16.50 -12.09
C ALA A 434 -19.45 16.48 -12.96
N THR A 435 -18.34 15.96 -12.42
CA THR A 435 -17.09 15.81 -13.14
C THR A 435 -16.82 14.36 -13.51
N GLU A 436 -16.23 14.17 -14.69
CA GLU A 436 -15.73 12.87 -15.14
C GLU A 436 -14.21 12.74 -14.96
N LEU A 437 -13.77 11.53 -14.63
CA LEU A 437 -12.38 11.09 -14.48
C LEU A 437 -12.10 9.99 -15.50
N PHE A 438 -11.04 10.13 -16.29
CA PHE A 438 -10.66 9.10 -17.25
C PHE A 438 -10.13 7.85 -16.54
N ILE A 439 -10.50 6.67 -17.03
CA ILE A 439 -9.99 5.38 -16.57
C ILE A 439 -9.47 4.57 -17.74
N GLU A 440 -8.50 3.69 -17.49
CA GLU A 440 -8.10 2.68 -18.47
C GLU A 440 -9.31 1.84 -18.92
N THR A 441 -9.37 1.53 -20.21
CA THR A 441 -10.44 0.73 -20.82
C THR A 441 -10.60 -0.62 -20.11
N PRO A 442 -11.75 -0.89 -19.47
CA PRO A 442 -12.01 -2.17 -18.85
C PRO A 442 -12.00 -3.31 -19.88
N LYS A 443 -11.38 -4.44 -19.55
CA LYS A 443 -11.35 -5.62 -20.46
C LYS A 443 -12.72 -6.27 -20.68
N GLY A 444 -13.63 -6.12 -19.71
CA GLY A 444 -14.98 -6.69 -19.82
C GLY A 444 -15.90 -5.73 -20.58
N LEU A 445 -16.51 -6.21 -21.66
CA LEU A 445 -17.38 -5.41 -22.53
C LEU A 445 -18.53 -4.72 -21.76
N ILE A 446 -19.10 -5.39 -20.75
CA ILE A 446 -20.14 -4.81 -19.89
C ILE A 446 -19.60 -3.59 -19.14
N ASN A 447 -18.46 -3.74 -18.47
CA ASN A 447 -17.85 -2.64 -17.73
C ASN A 447 -17.43 -1.51 -18.67
N GLN A 448 -16.93 -1.86 -19.86
CA GLN A 448 -16.58 -0.90 -20.89
C GLN A 448 -17.82 -0.10 -21.35
N ARG A 449 -18.95 -0.76 -21.60
CA ARG A 449 -20.20 -0.09 -21.97
C ARG A 449 -20.73 0.78 -20.84
N LEU A 450 -20.71 0.29 -19.59
CA LEU A 450 -21.22 1.03 -18.43
C LEU A 450 -20.39 2.28 -18.12
N THR A 451 -19.07 2.18 -18.21
CA THR A 451 -18.19 3.32 -17.96
C THR A 451 -17.98 4.20 -19.18
N TRP A 452 -18.52 3.84 -20.35
CA TRP A 452 -18.41 4.67 -21.54
C TRP A 452 -19.17 5.98 -21.35
N SER A 453 -18.45 7.10 -21.47
CA SER A 453 -19.05 8.42 -21.55
C SER A 453 -19.16 8.83 -23.00
N GLN A 454 -20.39 8.97 -23.48
CA GLN A 454 -20.65 9.48 -24.82
C GLN A 454 -20.14 10.92 -24.97
N TYR A 455 -20.13 11.70 -23.88
CA TYR A 455 -19.69 13.09 -23.87
C TYR A 455 -18.16 13.21 -23.97
N LYS A 456 -17.41 12.28 -23.34
CA LYS A 456 -15.94 12.29 -23.34
C LYS A 456 -15.30 11.35 -24.37
N HIS A 457 -16.10 10.54 -25.07
CA HIS A 457 -15.63 9.50 -25.98
C HIS A 457 -14.56 8.60 -25.35
N HIS A 458 -14.71 8.28 -24.08
CA HIS A 458 -13.76 7.47 -23.31
C HIS A 458 -14.45 6.78 -22.13
N ASN A 459 -13.80 5.76 -21.56
CA ASN A 459 -14.24 5.14 -20.32
C ASN A 459 -13.96 6.06 -19.13
N THR A 460 -14.98 6.46 -18.41
CA THR A 460 -14.86 7.41 -17.30
C THR A 460 -15.59 6.92 -16.05
N LEU A 461 -15.17 7.48 -14.92
CA LEU A 461 -15.96 7.52 -13.70
C LEU A 461 -16.55 8.92 -13.54
N LYS A 462 -17.79 9.01 -13.06
CA LYS A 462 -18.49 10.27 -12.81
C LYS A 462 -18.68 10.50 -11.32
N VAL A 463 -18.48 11.75 -10.89
CA VAL A 463 -18.54 12.15 -9.48
C VAL A 463 -19.31 13.46 -9.36
N LEU A 464 -20.21 13.54 -8.39
CA LEU A 464 -20.92 14.77 -8.02
C LEU A 464 -20.11 15.53 -6.96
N VAL A 465 -19.88 16.81 -7.20
CA VAL A 465 -19.16 17.72 -6.31
C VAL A 465 -20.09 18.86 -5.94
N ALA A 466 -20.15 19.19 -4.64
CA ALA A 466 -20.81 20.42 -4.19
C ALA A 466 -19.79 21.38 -3.59
N VAL A 467 -19.87 22.63 -4.02
CA VAL A 467 -18.97 23.71 -3.63
C VAL A 467 -19.80 24.85 -3.04
N SER A 468 -19.33 25.40 -1.94
CA SER A 468 -19.92 26.59 -1.32
C SER A 468 -19.38 27.87 -1.97
N ALA A 469 -20.06 29.01 -1.76
CA ALA A 469 -19.69 30.27 -2.38
C ALA A 469 -18.26 30.76 -2.04
N ASN A 470 -17.67 30.28 -0.95
CA ASN A 470 -16.30 30.59 -0.53
C ASN A 470 -15.24 29.63 -1.12
N SER A 471 -15.57 28.90 -2.18
CA SER A 471 -14.70 27.90 -2.83
C SER A 471 -14.40 26.63 -2.04
N SER A 472 -15.08 26.39 -0.91
CA SER A 472 -14.87 25.14 -0.15
C SER A 472 -15.71 24.01 -0.74
N VAL A 473 -15.09 22.84 -0.94
CA VAL A 473 -15.76 21.58 -1.26
C VAL A 473 -16.50 21.12 -0.01
N ILE A 474 -17.83 21.11 -0.05
CA ILE A 474 -18.68 20.72 1.10
C ILE A 474 -19.22 19.29 0.97
N PHE A 475 -19.22 18.76 -0.27
CA PHE A 475 -19.67 17.41 -0.55
C PHE A 475 -18.92 16.82 -1.75
N MET A 476 -18.63 15.52 -1.65
CA MET A 476 -18.01 14.71 -2.69
C MET A 476 -18.68 13.33 -2.69
N SER A 477 -19.31 12.95 -3.81
CA SER A 477 -19.94 11.64 -3.93
C SER A 477 -18.90 10.51 -4.06
N PRO A 478 -19.29 9.25 -3.83
CA PRO A 478 -18.57 8.11 -4.39
C PRO A 478 -18.47 8.22 -5.92
N ALA A 479 -17.52 7.52 -6.51
CA ALA A 479 -17.38 7.44 -7.96
C ALA A 479 -18.39 6.46 -8.57
N TYR A 480 -19.12 6.92 -9.58
CA TYR A 480 -20.08 6.14 -10.36
C TYR A 480 -19.53 5.86 -11.76
N VAL A 481 -20.17 4.94 -12.49
CA VAL A 481 -19.84 4.67 -13.89
C VAL A 481 -20.17 5.88 -14.78
N GLY A 482 -19.35 6.18 -15.79
CA GLY A 482 -19.48 7.37 -16.62
C GLY A 482 -20.85 7.58 -17.28
N GLY A 483 -21.54 6.50 -17.67
CA GLY A 483 -22.84 6.57 -18.33
C GLY A 483 -24.03 6.97 -17.44
N ILE A 484 -23.84 7.14 -16.13
CA ILE A 484 -24.92 7.55 -15.22
C ILE A 484 -25.29 9.03 -15.46
N SER A 485 -26.57 9.37 -15.28
CA SER A 485 -27.03 10.76 -15.38
C SER A 485 -26.75 11.55 -14.09
N ASP A 486 -26.60 12.86 -14.24
CA ASP A 486 -26.28 13.75 -13.11
C ASP A 486 -27.45 13.79 -12.10
N LYS A 487 -28.70 13.71 -12.61
CA LYS A 487 -29.92 13.50 -11.81
C LYS A 487 -29.82 12.21 -10.99
N ALA A 488 -29.48 11.09 -11.61
CA ALA A 488 -29.41 9.80 -10.92
C ALA A 488 -28.34 9.78 -9.81
N ILE A 489 -27.16 10.38 -10.03
CA ILE A 489 -26.15 10.51 -8.96
C ILE A 489 -26.70 11.36 -7.82
N THR A 490 -27.32 12.51 -8.14
CA THR A 490 -27.84 13.44 -7.12
C THR A 490 -28.87 12.76 -6.22
N LEU A 491 -29.78 11.96 -6.79
CA LEU A 491 -30.78 11.23 -6.03
C LEU A 491 -30.20 10.02 -5.28
N HIS A 492 -29.35 9.23 -5.92
CA HIS A 492 -28.77 8.03 -5.30
C HIS A 492 -27.81 8.37 -4.14
N THR A 493 -27.15 9.53 -4.21
CA THR A 493 -26.31 10.03 -3.11
C THR A 493 -27.10 10.69 -1.99
N ASP A 494 -28.41 10.87 -2.18
CA ASP A 494 -29.30 11.63 -1.30
C ASP A 494 -28.75 13.03 -0.96
N TYR A 495 -28.05 13.67 -1.91
CA TYR A 495 -27.43 14.97 -1.66
C TYR A 495 -28.47 16.04 -1.24
N LEU A 496 -29.67 15.96 -1.80
CA LEU A 496 -30.73 16.94 -1.52
C LEU A 496 -31.23 16.90 -0.06
N SER A 497 -31.02 15.80 0.68
CA SER A 497 -31.37 15.76 2.12
C SER A 497 -30.39 16.57 2.98
N LEU A 498 -29.20 16.87 2.46
CA LEU A 498 -28.21 17.72 3.12
C LEU A 498 -28.46 19.21 2.91
N VAL A 499 -29.36 19.58 1.99
CA VAL A 499 -29.67 20.96 1.64
C VAL A 499 -30.90 21.42 2.44
N PRO A 500 -30.77 22.44 3.33
CA PRO A 500 -31.90 22.88 4.13
C PRO A 500 -33.05 23.46 3.28
N PRO A 501 -34.31 23.30 3.70
CA PRO A 501 -35.46 23.97 3.07
C PRO A 501 -35.28 25.49 3.02
N HIS A 502 -35.89 26.12 2.01
CA HIS A 502 -35.86 27.58 1.76
C HIS A 502 -34.46 28.15 1.47
N THR A 503 -33.53 27.30 1.05
CA THR A 503 -32.19 27.69 0.56
C THR A 503 -32.12 27.65 -0.96
N THR A 504 -31.08 28.24 -1.53
CA THR A 504 -30.83 28.25 -2.99
C THR A 504 -29.76 27.22 -3.33
N LEU A 505 -30.11 26.28 -4.22
CA LEU A 505 -29.19 25.33 -4.84
C LEU A 505 -28.96 25.74 -6.29
N MET A 506 -27.70 25.73 -6.73
CA MET A 506 -27.33 26.01 -8.11
C MET A 506 -26.70 24.81 -8.78
N ALA A 507 -27.00 24.59 -10.06
CA ALA A 507 -26.37 23.55 -10.86
C ALA A 507 -26.32 23.96 -12.33
N ASP A 508 -25.55 23.20 -13.10
CA ASP A 508 -25.47 23.35 -14.54
C ASP A 508 -26.79 22.97 -15.24
N LYS A 509 -27.03 23.47 -16.46
CA LYS A 509 -28.28 23.23 -17.19
C LYS A 509 -28.60 21.75 -17.45
N GLY A 510 -27.60 20.87 -17.41
CA GLY A 510 -27.78 19.42 -17.54
C GLY A 510 -28.50 18.76 -16.37
N PHE A 511 -28.63 19.45 -15.22
CA PHE A 511 -29.24 18.90 -14.01
C PHE A 511 -30.77 19.03 -14.05
N ASN A 512 -31.45 17.94 -14.39
CA ASN A 512 -32.91 17.84 -14.36
C ASN A 512 -33.43 17.43 -12.96
N ILE A 513 -33.26 18.30 -11.96
CA ILE A 513 -33.64 18.05 -10.56
C ILE A 513 -34.61 19.11 -9.97
N ALA A 514 -35.26 19.88 -10.83
CA ALA A 514 -36.08 21.03 -10.39
C ALA A 514 -37.28 20.57 -9.55
N ASP A 515 -37.96 19.50 -9.96
CA ASP A 515 -39.13 18.96 -9.25
C ASP A 515 -38.74 18.44 -7.87
N GLU A 516 -37.64 17.68 -7.78
CA GLU A 516 -37.14 17.14 -6.51
C GLU A 516 -36.64 18.23 -5.56
N CYS A 517 -36.14 19.35 -6.10
CA CYS A 517 -35.82 20.52 -5.29
C CYS A 517 -37.11 21.20 -4.77
N ASN A 518 -38.12 21.36 -5.62
CA ASN A 518 -39.39 21.99 -5.26
C ASN A 518 -40.13 21.20 -4.16
N GLU A 519 -40.15 19.86 -4.25
CA GLU A 519 -40.72 18.97 -3.22
C GLU A 519 -40.06 19.18 -1.85
N ARG A 520 -38.80 19.63 -1.81
CA ARG A 520 -38.03 19.90 -0.59
C ARG A 520 -38.00 21.38 -0.20
N SER A 521 -38.80 22.22 -0.88
CA SER A 521 -38.78 23.67 -0.71
C SER A 521 -37.40 24.30 -0.97
N ILE A 522 -36.59 23.71 -1.84
CA ILE A 522 -35.27 24.22 -2.24
C ILE A 522 -35.44 25.06 -3.52
N HIS A 523 -34.93 26.29 -3.50
CA HIS A 523 -34.93 27.16 -4.67
C HIS A 523 -33.82 26.75 -5.65
N PHE A 524 -34.18 25.97 -6.65
CA PHE A 524 -33.24 25.56 -7.69
C PHE A 524 -33.01 26.67 -8.72
N LYS A 525 -31.75 27.04 -8.95
CA LYS A 525 -31.35 28.04 -9.93
C LYS A 525 -30.38 27.46 -10.95
N VAL A 526 -30.74 27.59 -12.22
CA VAL A 526 -29.90 27.19 -13.36
C VAL A 526 -29.39 28.44 -14.09
N PRO A 527 -28.11 28.50 -14.46
CA PRO A 527 -27.60 29.56 -15.31
C PRO A 527 -28.33 29.64 -16.66
N PRO A 528 -28.64 30.86 -17.14
CA PRO A 528 -29.27 31.05 -18.43
C PRO A 528 -28.33 30.59 -19.55
N GLY A 529 -28.86 29.78 -20.48
CA GLY A 529 -28.08 29.17 -21.56
C GLY A 529 -27.74 30.16 -22.69
N ARG A 530 -26.63 29.92 -23.40
CA ARG A 530 -26.12 30.79 -24.49
C ARG A 530 -26.86 30.69 -25.84
N ARG A 531 -27.84 29.80 -26.04
CA ARG A 531 -28.48 29.59 -27.36
C ARG A 531 -29.94 30.03 -27.38
N GLY A 532 -30.25 30.97 -28.27
CA GLY A 532 -31.61 31.21 -28.79
C GLY A 532 -32.49 32.24 -28.11
N GLN A 533 -31.99 33.01 -27.13
CA GLN A 533 -32.77 34.12 -26.57
C GLN A 533 -32.44 35.42 -27.29
N SER A 534 -33.48 36.07 -27.81
CA SER A 534 -33.48 37.48 -28.20
C SER A 534 -32.89 38.32 -27.06
N GLN A 535 -32.21 39.43 -27.40
CA GLN A 535 -31.48 40.31 -26.49
C GLN A 535 -32.12 40.38 -25.08
N LEU A 536 -31.42 39.84 -24.09
CA LEU A 536 -31.79 39.98 -22.68
C LEU A 536 -31.78 41.48 -22.32
N SER A 537 -32.78 41.94 -21.56
CA SER A 537 -32.81 43.32 -21.06
C SER A 537 -31.59 43.63 -20.19
N ALA A 538 -31.18 44.89 -20.06
CA ALA A 538 -29.99 45.26 -19.27
C ALA A 538 -30.03 44.76 -17.81
N ALA A 539 -31.21 44.70 -17.20
CA ALA A 539 -31.41 44.14 -15.86
C ALA A 539 -31.27 42.61 -15.84
N ALA A 540 -31.84 41.92 -16.85
CA ALA A 540 -31.65 40.49 -17.03
C ALA A 540 -30.19 40.15 -17.33
N LEU A 541 -29.46 40.95 -18.12
CA LEU A 541 -28.03 40.81 -18.40
C LEU A 541 -27.17 40.92 -17.13
N LYS A 542 -27.50 41.82 -16.21
CA LYS A 542 -26.79 41.98 -14.93
C LYS A 542 -27.05 40.80 -13.97
N ALA A 543 -28.29 40.32 -13.92
CA ALA A 543 -28.67 39.12 -13.17
C ALA A 543 -28.03 37.84 -13.75
N THR A 544 -28.07 37.67 -15.07
CA THR A 544 -27.48 36.53 -15.80
C THR A 544 -25.95 36.54 -15.74
N SER A 545 -25.28 37.70 -15.79
CA SER A 545 -23.82 37.82 -15.61
C SER A 545 -23.37 37.37 -14.22
N SER A 546 -24.14 37.71 -13.18
CA SER A 546 -23.87 37.27 -11.81
C SER A 546 -24.01 35.76 -11.65
N ILE A 547 -24.97 35.14 -12.35
CA ILE A 547 -25.16 33.69 -12.36
C ILE A 547 -24.08 32.97 -13.17
N ALA A 548 -23.62 33.54 -14.28
CA ALA A 548 -22.52 32.98 -15.07
C ALA A 548 -21.20 32.90 -14.27
N LYS A 549 -20.93 33.87 -13.39
CA LYS A 549 -19.75 33.86 -12.50
C LYS A 549 -19.77 32.74 -11.45
N LEU A 550 -20.93 32.19 -11.12
CA LEU A 550 -21.06 31.10 -10.14
C LEU A 550 -20.74 29.73 -10.71
N ARG A 551 -21.03 29.49 -11.99
CA ARG A 551 -20.58 28.27 -12.66
C ARG A 551 -19.05 28.18 -12.66
N ILE A 552 -18.40 29.33 -12.83
CA ILE A 552 -16.94 29.42 -12.87
C ILE A 552 -16.31 28.95 -11.55
N ILE A 553 -16.91 29.23 -10.37
CA ILE A 553 -16.29 28.84 -9.09
C ILE A 553 -16.23 27.31 -8.92
N VAL A 554 -17.31 26.58 -9.25
CA VAL A 554 -17.31 25.12 -9.11
C VAL A 554 -16.36 24.48 -10.12
N GLU A 555 -16.33 24.97 -11.36
CA GLU A 555 -15.38 24.52 -12.39
C GLU A 555 -13.93 24.78 -11.98
N GLN A 556 -13.63 25.94 -11.39
CA GLN A 556 -12.30 26.27 -10.90
C GLN A 556 -11.88 25.39 -9.72
N VAL A 557 -12.78 25.14 -8.75
CA VAL A 557 -12.50 24.24 -7.63
C VAL A 557 -12.29 22.80 -8.12
N ILE A 558 -13.09 22.32 -9.06
CA ILE A 558 -12.86 21.03 -9.73
C ILE A 558 -11.51 21.02 -10.44
N GLY A 559 -11.13 22.12 -11.09
CA GLY A 559 -9.80 22.33 -11.66
C GLY A 559 -8.70 22.18 -10.62
N GLU A 560 -8.86 22.78 -9.44
CA GLU A 560 -7.92 22.64 -8.33
C GLU A 560 -7.77 21.21 -7.82
N ILE A 561 -8.89 20.47 -7.68
CA ILE A 561 -8.89 19.05 -7.34
C ILE A 561 -8.15 18.25 -8.41
N LYS A 562 -8.35 18.59 -9.69
CA LYS A 562 -7.67 17.93 -10.82
C LYS A 562 -6.18 18.29 -10.94
N THR A 563 -5.69 19.31 -10.23
CA THR A 563 -4.23 19.53 -10.16
C THR A 563 -3.49 18.35 -9.52
N PHE A 564 -4.16 17.50 -8.75
CA PHE A 564 -3.64 16.20 -8.37
C PHE A 564 -3.63 15.29 -9.59
N ARG A 565 -2.44 15.08 -10.17
CA ARG A 565 -2.29 14.43 -11.50
C ARG A 565 -2.87 13.02 -11.55
N ILE A 566 -3.00 12.34 -10.41
CA ILE A 566 -3.68 11.05 -10.33
C ILE A 566 -5.15 11.10 -10.79
N LEU A 567 -5.81 12.26 -10.72
CA LEU A 567 -7.19 12.49 -11.16
C LEU A 567 -7.29 13.13 -12.56
N SER A 568 -6.19 13.67 -13.07
CA SER A 568 -6.12 14.25 -14.43
C SER A 568 -5.63 13.27 -15.48
N GLN A 569 -4.85 12.27 -15.09
CA GLN A 569 -4.40 11.19 -15.95
C GLN A 569 -5.43 10.06 -15.96
N GLU A 570 -5.32 9.16 -16.95
CA GLU A 570 -6.09 7.92 -16.97
C GLU A 570 -5.78 7.09 -15.71
N ILE A 571 -6.81 6.86 -14.90
CA ILE A 571 -6.69 6.10 -13.65
C ILE A 571 -6.58 4.62 -14.01
N PRO A 572 -5.55 3.91 -13.54
CA PRO A 572 -5.44 2.47 -13.78
C PRO A 572 -6.61 1.69 -13.17
N ILE A 573 -7.06 0.63 -13.85
CA ILE A 573 -8.19 -0.20 -13.37
C ILE A 573 -7.91 -0.75 -11.95
N SER A 574 -6.64 -1.02 -11.65
CA SER A 574 -6.21 -1.51 -10.34
C SER A 574 -6.44 -0.52 -9.18
N LEU A 575 -6.58 0.78 -9.46
CA LEU A 575 -6.84 1.83 -8.48
C LEU A 575 -8.33 2.15 -8.32
N ILE A 576 -9.22 1.69 -9.21
CA ILE A 576 -10.67 1.94 -9.13
C ILE A 576 -11.25 1.67 -7.73
N PRO A 577 -10.93 0.54 -7.03
CA PRO A 577 -11.45 0.29 -5.68
C PRO A 577 -11.01 1.28 -4.59
N GLN A 578 -10.12 2.21 -4.93
CA GLN A 578 -9.52 3.20 -4.04
C GLN A 578 -9.83 4.65 -4.50
N VAL A 579 -10.58 4.83 -5.60
CA VAL A 579 -10.84 6.15 -6.18
C VAL A 579 -11.60 7.05 -5.20
N ASP A 580 -12.55 6.52 -4.45
CA ASP A 580 -13.29 7.30 -3.44
C ASP A 580 -12.35 7.91 -2.38
N ASP A 581 -11.36 7.13 -1.92
CA ASP A 581 -10.37 7.63 -0.94
C ASP A 581 -9.46 8.70 -1.55
N ILE A 582 -9.08 8.51 -2.81
CA ILE A 582 -8.27 9.48 -3.56
C ILE A 582 -9.04 10.79 -3.69
N LEU A 583 -10.30 10.73 -4.09
CA LEU A 583 -11.18 11.89 -4.25
C LEU A 583 -11.34 12.66 -2.94
N ILE A 584 -11.60 11.96 -1.84
CA ILE A 584 -11.71 12.56 -0.51
C ILE A 584 -10.42 13.29 -0.14
N ILE A 585 -9.25 12.66 -0.29
CA ILE A 585 -7.98 13.28 0.09
C ILE A 585 -7.68 14.50 -0.78
N CYS A 586 -7.82 14.39 -2.10
CA CYS A 586 -7.56 15.51 -3.02
C CYS A 586 -8.49 16.70 -2.75
N SER A 587 -9.75 16.44 -2.42
CA SER A 587 -10.74 17.48 -2.10
C SER A 587 -10.46 18.11 -0.74
N ALA A 588 -10.15 17.31 0.27
CA ALA A 588 -9.79 17.78 1.59
C ALA A 588 -8.51 18.63 1.57
N LEU A 589 -7.50 18.24 0.77
CA LEU A 589 -6.30 19.05 0.56
C LEU A 589 -6.61 20.36 -0.19
N THR A 590 -7.57 20.35 -1.10
CA THR A 590 -8.04 21.56 -1.80
C THR A 590 -8.69 22.54 -0.81
N ASN A 591 -9.46 22.06 0.16
CA ASN A 591 -10.03 22.90 1.23
C ASN A 591 -8.98 23.53 2.17
N LEU A 592 -7.72 23.06 2.15
CA LEU A 592 -6.64 23.68 2.93
C LEU A 592 -5.97 24.86 2.20
N LYS A 593 -6.31 25.08 0.93
CA LYS A 593 -5.81 26.22 0.14
C LYS A 593 -6.61 27.47 0.45
N LYS A 594 -6.12 28.60 -0.03
CA LYS A 594 -6.84 29.86 0.06
C LYS A 594 -8.09 29.82 -0.82
N PRO A 595 -9.23 30.39 -0.37
CA PRO A 595 -10.40 30.61 -1.21
C PRO A 595 -10.07 31.34 -2.51
N ILE A 596 -10.74 30.98 -3.60
CA ILE A 596 -10.54 31.59 -4.92
C ILE A 596 -11.04 33.03 -4.91
N TYR A 597 -12.19 33.25 -4.27
CA TYR A 597 -12.76 34.57 -4.05
C TYR A 597 -12.58 34.99 -2.59
N LYS A 598 -12.20 36.25 -2.40
CA LYS A 598 -12.07 36.88 -1.08
C LYS A 598 -13.35 37.57 -0.66
#